data_AF-A0A0R3R122-F1
#
_entry.id   AF-A0A0R3R122-F1
#
_cell.length_a   1.000
_cell.length_b   1.000
_cell.length_c   1.000
_cell.angle_alpha   90.00
_cell.angle_beta   90.00
_cell.angle_gamma   90.00
#
_symmetry.space_group_name_H-M   'P 1'
#
loop_
_entity.id
_entity.type
_entity.pdbx_description
1 polymer ?
#
loop_
_entity_poly.entity_id
_entity_poly.type
_entity_poly.pdbx_seq_one_letter_code
_entity_poly.pdbx_strand_id
1 'polypeptide(L)'
;MISPVFSNSSKSKNDASGDSSAFQKNIANLYHSRRKLATLMGEKRKWLNCQRKASLLVQPYKIDELEVMSRFAPLLNDVSTAQLPNEQHQAQLALIEQIIQESIIIEWPKMHYEKCPDDDNSLVGMELDFAPLIHRARNVVKCRTSHPTMRVRVCAIAEPNSDMIYPRVVEAFFRATLVKLSGDPGDRYLFWEIFFFLFAFQQQNKEKKDCRQTAGRLILTQREGTSATKYHDQHGVVVNMNGRLLISQVSPECSTNILSEQYGENVKRTNLKYEHGTLCAIFPELGVTLNSMIDRRQLSTRYAIQIDVALNIENKLIVKHVVLSHEFLIAITNDQTESLLNFIYWPRLLDREQFHNQPSDQEDVTSNSNKQKVPWGILKKALKYFVKAQLNSARALDTDELLHVQCMLFYPRIRKANEEECEQLEKHLFGNIKNINEGNGVIKLKHRLLTEMVVDSVLVSKNELMVNKCISLADNITELPHNLWQWLYRATEIIIDVGHKFCPALSNVDKKSAKTKKPTIPMNEYQSILSLFNNR
;
A
#
# COMPACT_ATOMS: atom_id res chain seq x y z
N MET A 1 -49.24 79.80 -33.04
CA MET A 1 -48.06 80.54 -33.55
C MET A 1 -46.83 80.07 -32.80
N ILE A 2 -45.75 79.78 -33.53
CA ILE A 2 -44.36 79.53 -33.08
C ILE A 2 -43.99 78.10 -32.60
N SER A 3 -43.21 77.43 -33.46
CA SER A 3 -42.24 76.30 -33.25
C SER A 3 -40.91 76.85 -32.67
N PRO A 4 -39.89 76.08 -32.18
CA PRO A 4 -39.35 74.79 -32.69
C PRO A 4 -39.04 73.70 -31.62
N VAL A 5 -39.16 72.40 -31.94
CA VAL A 5 -38.19 71.45 -32.56
C VAL A 5 -36.90 71.25 -31.76
N PHE A 6 -36.73 70.05 -31.18
CA PHE A 6 -35.56 69.18 -31.43
C PHE A 6 -35.94 67.71 -31.27
N SER A 7 -35.79 66.98 -32.38
CA SER A 7 -35.81 65.53 -32.50
C SER A 7 -34.65 64.90 -31.73
N ASN A 8 -34.88 63.76 -31.07
CA ASN A 8 -33.80 62.78 -30.87
C ASN A 8 -34.30 61.35 -31.01
N SER A 9 -33.50 60.61 -31.76
CA SER A 9 -33.70 59.30 -32.37
C SER A 9 -33.85 58.14 -31.40
N SER A 10 -34.60 57.15 -31.86
CA SER A 10 -34.55 55.74 -31.49
C SER A 10 -33.13 55.22 -31.21
N LYS A 11 -32.95 54.56 -30.07
CA LYS A 11 -31.91 53.53 -29.88
C LYS A 11 -32.48 52.40 -29.03
N SER A 12 -32.69 51.26 -29.69
CA SER A 12 -32.77 49.94 -29.10
C SER A 12 -31.65 49.75 -28.09
N LYS A 13 -31.98 49.44 -26.83
CA LYS A 13 -31.02 48.93 -25.85
C LYS A 13 -31.30 47.44 -25.65
N ASN A 14 -30.33 46.66 -26.09
CA ASN A 14 -30.21 45.22 -25.90
C ASN A 14 -30.24 44.85 -24.42
N ASP A 15 -31.10 43.89 -24.08
CA ASP A 15 -30.97 43.03 -22.91
C ASP A 15 -29.84 42.02 -23.18
N ALA A 16 -28.64 42.30 -22.69
CA ALA A 16 -27.47 41.41 -22.82
C ALA A 16 -26.61 41.34 -21.55
N SER A 17 -27.12 41.77 -20.39
CA SER A 17 -26.35 41.82 -19.14
C SER A 17 -26.61 40.68 -18.15
N GLY A 18 -27.69 39.90 -18.33
CA GLY A 18 -28.03 38.76 -17.46
C GLY A 18 -27.14 37.53 -17.66
N ASP A 19 -26.92 37.15 -18.92
CA ASP A 19 -26.23 35.90 -19.28
C ASP A 19 -24.74 35.89 -18.96
N SER A 20 -24.07 37.04 -19.04
CA SER A 20 -22.65 37.18 -18.72
C SER A 20 -22.33 36.82 -17.26
N SER A 21 -23.19 37.22 -16.31
CA SER A 21 -22.96 36.99 -14.88
C SER A 21 -23.21 35.53 -14.45
N ALA A 22 -24.22 34.88 -15.04
CA ALA A 22 -24.51 33.47 -14.81
C ALA A 22 -23.45 32.58 -15.47
N PHE A 23 -23.03 32.93 -16.69
CA PHE A 23 -21.94 32.26 -17.40
C PHE A 23 -20.60 32.36 -16.66
N GLN A 24 -20.26 33.53 -16.11
CA GLN A 24 -19.06 33.71 -15.28
C GLN A 24 -19.12 32.91 -13.97
N LYS A 25 -20.29 32.86 -13.30
CA LYS A 25 -20.49 32.00 -12.11
C LYS A 25 -20.32 30.52 -12.46
N ASN A 26 -20.80 30.08 -13.63
CA ASN A 26 -20.72 28.70 -14.09
C ASN A 26 -19.29 28.26 -14.48
N ILE A 27 -18.53 29.13 -15.15
CA ILE A 27 -17.10 28.90 -15.40
C ILE A 27 -16.32 28.83 -14.08
N ALA A 28 -16.63 29.72 -13.13
CA ALA A 28 -16.02 29.70 -11.81
C ALA A 28 -16.30 28.37 -11.07
N ASN A 29 -17.49 27.77 -11.24
CA ASN A 29 -17.86 26.50 -10.61
C ASN A 29 -17.04 25.31 -11.13
N LEU A 30 -16.87 25.17 -12.45
CA LEU A 30 -16.04 24.10 -13.03
C LEU A 30 -14.56 24.30 -12.68
N TYR A 31 -14.06 25.54 -12.75
CA TYR A 31 -12.68 25.86 -12.38
C TYR A 31 -12.41 25.57 -10.90
N HIS A 32 -13.34 25.92 -10.02
CA HIS A 32 -13.24 25.63 -8.59
C HIS A 32 -13.24 24.13 -8.31
N SER A 33 -14.09 23.36 -9.00
CA SER A 33 -14.14 21.90 -8.88
C SER A 33 -12.85 21.24 -9.36
N ARG A 34 -12.24 21.73 -10.45
CA ARG A 34 -10.91 21.28 -10.91
C ARG A 34 -9.82 21.57 -9.87
N ARG A 35 -9.86 22.74 -9.22
CA ARG A 35 -8.92 23.07 -8.14
C ARG A 35 -9.11 22.16 -6.93
N LYS A 36 -10.35 21.88 -6.52
CA LYS A 36 -10.66 20.89 -5.47
C LYS A 36 -10.10 19.50 -5.83
N LEU A 37 -10.29 19.05 -7.07
CA LEU A 37 -9.74 17.79 -7.56
C LEU A 37 -8.21 17.79 -7.48
N ALA A 38 -7.54 18.87 -7.91
CA ALA A 38 -6.08 18.97 -7.84
C ALA A 38 -5.54 18.88 -6.40
N THR A 39 -6.21 19.52 -5.44
CA THR A 39 -5.88 19.39 -4.01
C THR A 39 -6.07 17.96 -3.52
N LEU A 40 -7.22 17.34 -3.83
CA LEU A 40 -7.50 15.93 -3.50
C LEU A 40 -6.47 14.98 -4.10
N MET A 41 -5.97 15.26 -5.30
CA MET A 41 -4.92 14.47 -5.94
C MET A 41 -3.58 14.58 -5.22
N GLY A 42 -3.23 15.77 -4.71
CA GLY A 42 -2.06 15.95 -3.86
C GLY A 42 -2.15 15.13 -2.57
N GLU A 43 -3.34 15.07 -1.97
CA GLU A 43 -3.58 14.29 -0.75
C GLU A 43 -3.68 12.79 -1.01
N LYS A 44 -4.31 12.36 -2.12
CA LYS A 44 -4.30 10.97 -2.59
C LYS A 44 -2.87 10.48 -2.80
N ARG A 45 -1.99 11.33 -3.34
CA ARG A 45 -0.55 11.00 -3.50
C ARG A 45 0.12 10.75 -2.15
N LYS A 46 -0.16 11.58 -1.14
CA LYS A 46 0.33 11.37 0.23
C LYS A 46 -0.22 10.07 0.81
N TRP A 47 -1.51 9.81 0.62
CA TRP A 47 -2.15 8.56 1.05
C TRP A 47 -1.50 7.33 0.39
N LEU A 48 -1.28 7.33 -0.93
CA LEU A 48 -0.60 6.25 -1.64
C LEU A 48 0.84 6.02 -1.14
N ASN A 49 1.56 7.08 -0.75
CA ASN A 49 2.88 6.96 -0.14
C ASN A 49 2.79 6.32 1.27
N CYS A 50 1.77 6.67 2.04
CA CYS A 50 1.53 6.06 3.36
C CYS A 50 1.13 4.59 3.22
N GLN A 51 0.18 4.27 2.34
CA GLN A 51 -0.24 2.91 2.01
C GLN A 51 0.95 2.02 1.62
N ARG A 52 1.88 2.57 0.83
CA ARG A 52 3.12 1.89 0.50
C ARG A 52 3.90 1.51 1.76
N LYS A 53 4.07 2.43 2.72
CA LYS A 53 4.77 2.18 3.99
C LYS A 53 3.95 1.33 4.98
N ALA A 54 2.62 1.29 4.85
CA ALA A 54 1.72 0.48 5.67
C ALA A 54 1.99 -1.04 5.55
N SER A 55 2.56 -1.46 4.42
CA SER A 55 3.09 -2.83 4.21
C SER A 55 4.19 -3.22 5.22
N LEU A 56 4.77 -2.23 5.90
CA LEU A 56 5.77 -2.35 6.96
C LEU A 56 5.22 -1.93 8.33
N LEU A 57 3.90 -1.78 8.47
CA LEU A 57 3.21 -1.27 9.66
C LEU A 57 3.73 0.09 10.14
N VAL A 58 4.14 0.93 9.19
CA VAL A 58 4.50 2.33 9.43
C VAL A 58 3.25 3.20 9.22
N GLN A 59 2.88 3.98 10.24
CA GLN A 59 1.68 4.83 10.21
C GLN A 59 1.71 5.92 9.13
N PRO A 60 0.53 6.33 8.60
CA PRO A 60 -0.77 5.69 8.79
C PRO A 60 -0.88 4.37 8.01
N TYR A 61 -1.54 3.38 8.62
CA TYR A 61 -1.69 2.04 8.05
C TYR A 61 -3.12 1.49 8.13
N LYS A 62 -4.05 2.24 8.74
CA LYS A 62 -5.48 1.96 8.64
C LYS A 62 -5.99 2.40 7.26
N ILE A 63 -7.02 1.72 6.78
CA ILE A 63 -7.67 2.09 5.53
C ILE A 63 -8.30 3.48 5.69
N ASP A 64 -8.02 4.36 4.72
CA ASP A 64 -8.48 5.76 4.65
C ASP A 64 -8.32 6.59 5.95
N GLU A 65 -7.25 6.37 6.72
CA GLU A 65 -6.97 7.12 7.97
C GLU A 65 -6.84 8.65 7.77
N LEU A 66 -6.57 9.08 6.52
CA LEU A 66 -6.45 10.48 6.14
C LEU A 66 -7.78 11.08 5.61
N GLU A 67 -8.86 10.28 5.58
CA GLU A 67 -10.19 10.66 5.09
C GLU A 67 -10.14 11.31 3.70
N VAL A 68 -9.29 10.79 2.81
CA VAL A 68 -9.11 11.32 1.46
C VAL A 68 -10.15 10.73 0.52
N MET A 69 -10.44 9.43 0.68
CA MET A 69 -11.29 8.70 -0.27
C MET A 69 -12.76 9.10 -0.14
N SER A 70 -13.23 9.36 1.08
CA SER A 70 -14.59 9.82 1.36
C SER A 70 -14.97 11.15 0.67
N ARG A 71 -13.98 11.97 0.28
CA ARG A 71 -14.18 13.29 -0.33
C ARG A 71 -14.38 13.27 -1.85
N PHE A 72 -14.15 12.14 -2.52
CA PHE A 72 -14.38 12.03 -3.97
C PHE A 72 -15.86 12.01 -4.34
N ALA A 73 -16.69 11.27 -3.61
CA ALA A 73 -18.13 11.20 -3.91
C ALA A 73 -18.81 12.58 -3.80
N PRO A 74 -18.66 13.36 -2.71
CA PRO A 74 -19.21 14.72 -2.64
C PRO A 74 -18.76 15.62 -3.81
N LEU A 75 -17.49 15.55 -4.21
CA LEU A 75 -16.99 16.32 -5.35
C LEU A 75 -17.66 15.89 -6.67
N LEU A 76 -17.86 14.58 -6.88
CA LEU A 76 -18.56 14.09 -8.07
C LEU A 76 -20.01 14.59 -8.10
N ASN A 77 -20.69 14.56 -6.95
CA ASN A 77 -22.06 15.06 -6.82
C ASN A 77 -22.15 16.54 -7.17
N ASP A 78 -21.29 17.39 -6.57
CA ASP A 78 -21.21 18.83 -6.85
C ASP A 78 -21.12 19.13 -8.35
N VAL A 79 -20.25 18.37 -9.06
CA VAL A 79 -20.05 18.55 -10.50
C VAL A 79 -21.21 17.99 -11.32
N SER A 80 -21.79 16.86 -10.92
CA SER A 80 -22.86 16.18 -11.67
C SER A 80 -24.19 16.92 -11.59
N THR A 81 -24.49 17.56 -10.45
CA THR A 81 -25.72 18.33 -10.24
C THR A 81 -25.61 19.80 -10.66
N ALA A 82 -24.41 20.27 -11.03
CA ALA A 82 -24.22 21.63 -11.49
C ALA A 82 -25.03 21.91 -12.76
N GLN A 83 -25.94 22.88 -12.70
CA GLN A 83 -26.68 23.37 -13.86
C GLN A 83 -25.76 24.24 -14.70
N LEU A 84 -25.27 23.70 -15.82
CA LEU A 84 -24.34 24.37 -16.72
C LEU A 84 -24.97 24.54 -18.11
N PRO A 85 -24.61 25.59 -18.87
CA PRO A 85 -25.05 25.75 -20.25
C PRO A 85 -24.60 24.58 -21.12
N ASN A 86 -25.36 24.27 -22.17
CA ASN A 86 -25.08 23.16 -23.09
C ASN A 86 -23.65 23.19 -23.67
N GLU A 87 -23.09 24.39 -23.89
CA GLU A 87 -21.71 24.59 -24.38
C GLU A 87 -20.64 24.02 -23.43
N GLN A 88 -20.93 23.98 -22.12
CA GLN A 88 -20.02 23.50 -21.09
C GLN A 88 -20.29 22.05 -20.69
N HIS A 89 -21.35 21.44 -21.24
CA HIS A 89 -21.74 20.07 -20.90
C HIS A 89 -20.63 19.06 -21.21
N GLN A 90 -19.91 19.22 -22.32
CA GLN A 90 -18.78 18.36 -22.65
C GLN A 90 -17.62 18.50 -21.65
N ALA A 91 -17.35 19.72 -21.17
CA ALA A 91 -16.32 19.97 -20.17
C ALA A 91 -16.70 19.42 -18.79
N GLN A 92 -17.99 19.43 -18.46
CA GLN A 92 -18.56 18.80 -17.27
C GLN A 92 -18.41 17.28 -17.34
N LEU A 93 -18.80 16.65 -18.46
CA LEU A 93 -18.63 15.20 -18.67
C LEU A 93 -17.17 14.77 -18.58
N ALA A 94 -16.25 15.55 -19.18
CA ALA A 94 -14.82 15.28 -19.07
C ALA A 94 -14.30 15.39 -17.62
N LEU A 95 -14.81 16.34 -16.83
CA LEU A 95 -14.46 16.47 -15.42
C LEU A 95 -15.04 15.32 -14.58
N ILE A 96 -16.27 14.89 -14.86
CA ILE A 96 -16.91 13.72 -14.24
C ILE A 96 -16.07 12.47 -14.51
N GLU A 97 -15.70 12.23 -15.77
CA GLU A 97 -14.83 11.15 -16.18
C GLU A 97 -13.50 11.19 -15.41
N GLN A 98 -12.86 12.36 -15.34
CA GLN A 98 -11.60 12.55 -14.62
C GLN A 98 -11.73 12.26 -13.12
N ILE A 99 -12.78 12.77 -12.45
CA ILE A 99 -13.02 12.52 -11.01
C ILE A 99 -13.17 11.02 -10.76
N ILE A 100 -13.91 10.31 -11.61
CA ILE A 100 -14.12 8.88 -11.48
C ILE A 100 -12.80 8.12 -11.67
N GLN A 101 -12.07 8.39 -12.75
CA GLN A 101 -10.76 7.77 -13.03
C GLN A 101 -9.81 7.96 -11.84
N GLU A 102 -9.71 9.20 -11.35
CA GLU A 102 -8.83 9.56 -10.25
C GLU A 102 -9.32 9.12 -8.87
N SER A 103 -10.55 8.65 -8.74
CA SER A 103 -11.06 8.07 -7.49
C SER A 103 -10.77 6.57 -7.33
N ILE A 104 -10.22 5.92 -8.37
CA ILE A 104 -9.94 4.49 -8.33
C ILE A 104 -8.71 4.22 -7.47
N ILE A 105 -8.84 3.29 -6.53
CA ILE A 105 -7.76 2.81 -5.67
C ILE A 105 -7.75 1.28 -5.57
N ILE A 106 -6.58 0.74 -5.23
CA ILE A 106 -6.38 -0.66 -4.89
C ILE A 106 -5.98 -0.72 -3.43
N GLU A 107 -6.67 -1.53 -2.63
CA GLU A 107 -6.39 -1.78 -1.22
C GLU A 107 -6.09 -3.28 -1.00
N TRP A 108 -5.35 -3.59 0.05
CA TRP A 108 -5.01 -4.96 0.44
C TRP A 108 -5.46 -5.22 1.88
N PRO A 109 -6.77 -5.40 2.12
CA PRO A 109 -7.31 -5.54 3.46
C PRO A 109 -6.71 -6.72 4.21
N LYS A 110 -6.17 -6.45 5.41
CA LYS A 110 -5.67 -7.44 6.35
C LYS A 110 -6.18 -7.13 7.75
N MET A 111 -6.88 -8.09 8.36
CA MET A 111 -7.30 -7.97 9.75
C MET A 111 -6.09 -8.12 10.68
N HIS A 112 -5.85 -7.10 11.49
CA HIS A 112 -4.86 -7.08 12.55
C HIS A 112 -5.57 -7.09 13.90
N TYR A 113 -5.29 -8.10 14.72
CA TYR A 113 -5.85 -8.20 16.05
C TYR A 113 -4.84 -7.69 17.08
N GLU A 114 -5.26 -6.68 17.83
CA GLU A 114 -4.56 -6.20 19.02
C GLU A 114 -5.36 -6.55 20.27
N LYS A 115 -4.66 -6.76 21.39
CA LYS A 115 -5.32 -6.88 22.68
C LYS A 115 -6.00 -5.55 23.01
N CYS A 116 -7.25 -5.62 23.44
CA CYS A 116 -7.95 -4.44 23.92
C CYS A 116 -7.22 -3.91 25.17
N PRO A 117 -6.95 -2.60 25.28
CA PRO A 117 -6.36 -2.03 26.49
C PRO A 117 -7.25 -2.22 27.73
N ASP A 118 -8.57 -2.30 27.52
CA ASP A 118 -9.58 -2.28 28.58
C ASP A 118 -10.12 -3.68 28.95
N ASP A 119 -9.78 -4.72 28.18
CA ASP A 119 -10.18 -6.11 28.46
C ASP A 119 -9.13 -7.08 27.91
N ASP A 120 -8.40 -7.72 28.84
CA ASP A 120 -7.32 -8.67 28.55
C ASP A 120 -7.76 -9.88 27.70
N ASN A 121 -9.06 -10.17 27.62
CA ASN A 121 -9.61 -11.29 26.87
C ASN A 121 -10.25 -10.91 25.53
N SER A 122 -10.39 -9.61 25.21
CA SER A 122 -10.97 -9.19 23.93
C SER A 122 -9.91 -8.74 22.93
N LEU A 123 -10.03 -9.20 21.70
CA LEU A 123 -9.20 -8.79 20.57
C LEU A 123 -9.99 -7.80 19.73
N VAL A 124 -9.47 -6.57 19.59
CA VAL A 124 -10.03 -5.60 18.64
C VAL A 124 -9.39 -5.86 17.29
N GLY A 125 -10.21 -6.30 16.33
CA GLY A 125 -9.79 -6.48 14.94
C GLY A 125 -9.83 -5.16 14.21
N MET A 126 -8.68 -4.71 13.71
CA MET A 126 -8.55 -3.52 12.89
C MET A 126 -8.19 -3.92 11.45
N GLU A 127 -8.94 -3.41 10.47
CA GLU A 127 -8.63 -3.64 9.06
C GLU A 127 -7.51 -2.68 8.61
N LEU A 128 -6.40 -3.25 8.12
CA LEU A 128 -5.24 -2.51 7.65
C LEU A 128 -5.10 -2.64 6.15
N ASP A 129 -4.51 -1.64 5.52
CA ASP A 129 -4.08 -1.75 4.13
C ASP A 129 -2.65 -2.31 4.05
N PHE A 130 -2.54 -3.60 3.77
CA PHE A 130 -1.30 -4.35 3.88
C PHE A 130 -0.85 -4.91 2.53
N ALA A 131 -0.41 -4.01 1.64
CA ALA A 131 0.07 -4.41 0.32
C ALA A 131 1.24 -5.41 0.43
N PRO A 132 1.20 -6.54 -0.29
CA PRO A 132 2.23 -7.57 -0.17
C PRO A 132 3.55 -7.08 -0.73
N LEU A 133 4.64 -7.27 0.02
CA LEU A 133 6.01 -7.04 -0.47
C LEU A 133 6.48 -8.18 -1.38
N ILE A 134 6.09 -9.40 -1.00
CA ILE A 134 6.46 -10.64 -1.66
C ILE A 134 5.20 -11.47 -1.84
N HIS A 135 4.87 -11.79 -3.09
CA HIS A 135 3.94 -12.86 -3.41
C HIS A 135 4.69 -14.18 -3.51
N ARG A 136 4.05 -15.30 -3.19
CA ARG A 136 4.63 -16.62 -3.41
C ARG A 136 4.09 -17.20 -4.72
N ALA A 137 4.98 -17.65 -5.60
CA ALA A 137 4.60 -18.39 -6.79
C ALA A 137 4.01 -19.74 -6.36
N ARG A 138 2.89 -20.12 -6.98
CA ARG A 138 2.17 -21.36 -6.64
C ARG A 138 1.60 -22.01 -7.89
N ASN A 139 1.79 -23.31 -8.02
CA ASN A 139 1.18 -24.11 -9.08
C ASN A 139 -0.07 -24.87 -8.62
N VAL A 140 -0.46 -24.71 -7.35
CA VAL A 140 -1.57 -25.46 -6.72
C VAL A 140 -2.59 -24.51 -6.12
N VAL A 141 -3.87 -24.85 -6.32
CA VAL A 141 -5.02 -24.08 -5.83
C VAL A 141 -5.17 -24.23 -4.31
N LYS A 142 -4.92 -25.41 -3.75
CA LYS A 142 -5.00 -25.64 -2.29
C LYS A 142 -3.68 -25.31 -1.60
N CYS A 143 -3.74 -24.50 -0.55
CA CYS A 143 -2.56 -24.02 0.17
C CYS A 143 -2.77 -24.05 1.69
N ARG A 144 -1.69 -24.32 2.44
CA ARG A 144 -1.70 -24.25 3.91
C ARG A 144 -1.73 -22.81 4.44
N THR A 145 -1.26 -21.86 3.65
CA THR A 145 -1.15 -20.43 3.98
C THR A 145 -2.21 -19.63 3.25
N SER A 146 -2.84 -18.69 3.94
CA SER A 146 -3.76 -17.71 3.33
C SER A 146 -3.00 -16.79 2.38
N HIS A 147 -3.63 -16.45 1.26
CA HIS A 147 -3.11 -15.49 0.29
C HIS A 147 -3.79 -14.12 0.47
N PRO A 148 -3.14 -13.04 0.05
CA PRO A 148 -3.70 -11.70 0.23
C PRO A 148 -4.98 -11.52 -0.60
N THR A 149 -5.96 -10.83 -0.02
CA THR A 149 -7.16 -10.39 -0.72
C THR A 149 -6.92 -8.98 -1.23
N MET A 150 -7.27 -8.72 -2.49
CA MET A 150 -7.16 -7.41 -3.10
C MET A 150 -8.55 -6.82 -3.29
N ARG A 151 -8.70 -5.53 -2.99
CA ARG A 151 -9.94 -4.77 -3.14
C ARG A 151 -9.69 -3.62 -4.10
N VAL A 152 -10.60 -3.40 -5.05
CA VAL A 152 -10.58 -2.25 -5.96
C VAL A 152 -11.81 -1.40 -5.66
N ARG A 153 -11.62 -0.14 -5.28
CA ARG A 153 -12.71 0.79 -4.96
C ARG A 153 -12.77 1.92 -5.96
N VAL A 154 -13.98 2.36 -6.27
CA VAL A 154 -14.23 3.57 -7.07
C VAL A 154 -14.83 4.61 -6.13
N CYS A 155 -13.97 5.39 -5.47
CA CYS A 155 -14.35 6.25 -4.33
C CYS A 155 -15.30 7.39 -4.66
N ALA A 156 -15.44 7.75 -5.95
CA ALA A 156 -16.43 8.72 -6.39
C ALA A 156 -17.85 8.14 -6.48
N ILE A 157 -18.00 6.81 -6.57
CA ILE A 157 -19.31 6.14 -6.73
C ILE A 157 -19.80 5.65 -5.37
N ALA A 158 -20.80 6.34 -4.84
CA ALA A 158 -21.47 6.01 -3.60
C ALA A 158 -22.66 5.06 -3.81
N GLU A 159 -23.05 4.38 -2.72
CA GLU A 159 -24.23 3.52 -2.69
C GLU A 159 -25.53 4.35 -2.88
N PRO A 160 -26.51 3.89 -3.68
CA PRO A 160 -27.70 4.67 -4.04
C PRO A 160 -28.61 5.09 -2.87
N ASN A 161 -28.42 4.55 -1.67
CA ASN A 161 -29.26 4.79 -0.49
C ASN A 161 -28.88 6.05 0.30
N SER A 162 -27.85 6.78 -0.14
CA SER A 162 -27.50 8.08 0.45
C SER A 162 -28.52 9.15 0.06
N ASP A 163 -28.78 10.13 0.93
CA ASP A 163 -29.67 11.29 0.66
C ASP A 163 -29.26 12.16 -0.55
N MET A 164 -28.12 11.87 -1.19
CA MET A 164 -27.54 12.59 -2.32
C MET A 164 -27.80 11.86 -3.65
N ILE A 165 -28.04 12.62 -4.73
CA ILE A 165 -28.32 12.09 -6.08
C ILE A 165 -27.00 11.83 -6.82
N TYR A 166 -26.45 10.63 -6.68
CA TYR A 166 -25.25 10.22 -7.40
C TYR A 166 -25.53 9.69 -8.81
N PRO A 167 -24.60 9.87 -9.77
CA PRO A 167 -24.70 9.23 -11.08
C PRO A 167 -24.80 7.70 -10.94
N ARG A 168 -25.82 7.11 -11.58
CA ARG A 168 -26.10 5.68 -11.43
C ARG A 168 -25.19 4.85 -12.32
N VAL A 169 -24.46 3.92 -11.71
CA VAL A 169 -23.71 2.89 -12.44
C VAL A 169 -24.67 1.81 -12.91
N VAL A 170 -24.65 1.51 -14.21
CA VAL A 170 -25.47 0.48 -14.84
C VAL A 170 -24.68 -0.83 -14.95
N GLU A 171 -23.40 -0.74 -15.33
CA GLU A 171 -22.49 -1.88 -15.49
C GLU A 171 -21.09 -1.46 -15.05
N ALA A 172 -20.39 -2.34 -14.34
CA ALA A 172 -19.00 -2.17 -13.92
C ALA A 172 -18.21 -3.44 -14.24
N PHE A 173 -17.05 -3.27 -14.87
CA PHE A 173 -16.16 -4.35 -15.26
C PHE A 173 -14.75 -4.10 -14.72
N PHE A 174 -14.17 -5.14 -14.13
CA PHE A 174 -12.83 -5.11 -13.56
C PHE A 174 -12.02 -6.28 -14.09
N ARG A 175 -10.81 -6.01 -14.59
CA ARG A 175 -9.87 -7.03 -15.06
C ARG A 175 -8.52 -6.87 -14.40
N ALA A 176 -8.09 -7.88 -13.64
CA ALA A 176 -6.77 -7.93 -13.04
C ALA A 176 -5.80 -8.77 -13.89
N THR A 177 -4.61 -8.22 -14.15
CA THR A 177 -3.54 -8.86 -14.94
C THR A 177 -2.20 -8.73 -14.22
N LEU A 178 -1.45 -9.83 -14.13
CA LEU A 178 -0.08 -9.80 -13.62
C LEU A 178 0.88 -9.29 -14.70
N VAL A 179 1.58 -8.20 -14.41
CA VAL A 179 2.52 -7.56 -15.35
C VAL A 179 3.93 -7.47 -14.78
N LYS A 180 4.92 -7.60 -15.66
CA LYS A 180 6.32 -7.33 -15.35
C LYS A 180 6.58 -5.84 -15.52
N LEU A 181 7.21 -5.22 -14.53
CA LEU A 181 7.68 -3.84 -14.65
C LEU A 181 9.07 -3.86 -15.31
N SER A 182 9.25 -3.09 -16.39
CA SER A 182 10.55 -2.95 -17.07
C SER A 182 11.57 -2.30 -16.14
N GLY A 183 12.83 -2.74 -16.24
CA GLY A 183 13.89 -2.49 -15.26
C GLY A 183 14.36 -1.05 -15.10
N ASP A 184 13.87 -0.09 -15.88
CA ASP A 184 14.29 1.31 -15.77
C ASP A 184 13.27 2.12 -14.96
N PRO A 185 13.59 2.60 -13.75
CA PRO A 185 12.72 3.49 -12.98
C PRO A 185 12.60 4.88 -13.63
N GLY A 186 13.56 5.29 -14.47
CA GLY A 186 13.63 6.63 -15.07
C GLY A 186 12.54 6.92 -16.10
N ASP A 187 12.26 5.97 -16.99
CA ASP A 187 11.24 6.13 -18.05
C ASP A 187 9.80 6.06 -17.53
N ARG A 188 9.60 5.60 -16.29
CA ARG A 188 8.26 5.40 -15.71
C ARG A 188 7.57 6.70 -15.29
N TYR A 189 8.33 7.79 -15.12
CA TYR A 189 7.83 9.02 -14.50
C TYR A 189 7.93 10.27 -15.37
N LEU A 190 8.79 10.26 -16.40
CA LEU A 190 8.58 11.18 -17.52
C LEU A 190 7.18 10.96 -18.09
N PHE A 191 6.68 9.72 -18.12
CA PHE A 191 5.33 9.43 -18.56
C PHE A 191 4.25 9.94 -17.60
N TRP A 192 4.32 9.74 -16.28
CA TRP A 192 3.27 10.24 -15.37
C TRP A 192 3.25 11.77 -15.21
N GLU A 193 4.40 12.45 -15.20
CA GLU A 193 4.46 13.91 -15.08
C GLU A 193 4.26 14.63 -16.43
N ILE A 194 4.80 14.12 -17.54
CA ILE A 194 4.47 14.67 -18.87
C ILE A 194 3.01 14.37 -19.20
N PHE A 195 2.41 13.23 -18.84
CA PHE A 195 0.96 13.06 -19.05
C PHE A 195 0.16 14.03 -18.18
N PHE A 196 0.56 14.32 -16.94
CA PHE A 196 -0.11 15.34 -16.11
C PHE A 196 -0.07 16.75 -16.74
N PHE A 197 1.02 17.11 -17.41
CA PHE A 197 1.17 18.41 -18.08
C PHE A 197 0.66 18.44 -19.54
N LEU A 198 0.76 17.35 -20.29
CA LEU A 198 0.38 17.25 -21.70
C LEU A 198 -1.10 16.88 -21.89
N PHE A 199 -1.72 16.19 -20.93
CA PHE A 199 -3.17 15.92 -20.96
C PHE A 199 -4.01 17.17 -20.63
N ALA A 200 -3.39 18.18 -20.03
CA ALA A 200 -3.94 19.53 -19.98
C ALA A 200 -3.91 20.23 -21.37
N PHE A 201 -3.28 19.64 -22.40
CA PHE A 201 -3.08 20.30 -23.69
C PHE A 201 -3.49 19.51 -24.95
N GLN A 202 -3.89 18.23 -24.90
CA GLN A 202 -4.32 17.52 -26.12
C GLN A 202 -5.46 16.52 -25.93
N GLN A 203 -6.67 16.96 -26.31
CA GLN A 203 -7.67 16.06 -26.90
C GLN A 203 -7.20 15.66 -28.31
N GLN A 204 -6.56 14.50 -28.44
CA GLN A 204 -6.52 13.62 -29.63
C GLN A 204 -5.29 12.71 -29.53
N ASN A 205 -5.50 11.48 -29.06
CA ASN A 205 -4.98 10.23 -29.65
C ASN A 205 -5.23 9.07 -28.68
N LYS A 206 -6.30 8.33 -29.00
CA LYS A 206 -6.58 6.99 -28.48
C LYS A 206 -5.49 6.03 -29.01
N GLU A 207 -5.12 5.07 -28.18
CA GLU A 207 -4.18 3.96 -28.44
C GLU A 207 -2.68 4.27 -28.41
N LYS A 208 -2.12 4.40 -27.19
CA LYS A 208 -0.76 3.90 -26.92
C LYS A 208 -0.84 2.77 -25.90
N LYS A 209 -0.75 1.55 -26.42
CA LYS A 209 -0.67 0.29 -25.68
C LYS A 209 0.72 0.22 -25.05
N ASP A 210 0.82 0.55 -23.77
CA ASP A 210 2.07 0.38 -23.01
C ASP A 210 2.58 -1.06 -23.17
N CYS A 211 3.86 -1.21 -23.52
CA CYS A 211 4.52 -2.48 -23.80
C CYS A 211 4.85 -3.25 -22.49
N ARG A 212 3.88 -3.34 -21.56
CA ARG A 212 4.02 -4.12 -20.32
C ARG A 212 3.75 -5.58 -20.66
N GLN A 213 4.77 -6.41 -20.50
CA GLN A 213 4.67 -7.82 -20.78
C GLN A 213 3.86 -8.50 -19.67
N THR A 214 2.87 -9.31 -20.06
CA THR A 214 2.14 -10.18 -19.14
C THR A 214 3.13 -11.16 -18.53
N ALA A 215 3.35 -11.06 -17.22
CA ALA A 215 4.39 -11.84 -16.53
C ALA A 215 3.96 -13.28 -16.22
N GLY A 216 2.66 -13.53 -16.21
CA GLY A 216 2.13 -14.75 -15.64
C GLY A 216 0.61 -14.80 -15.55
N ARG A 217 0.12 -15.75 -14.76
CA ARG A 217 -1.32 -15.94 -14.50
C ARG A 217 -1.62 -15.70 -13.03
N LEU A 218 -2.75 -15.03 -12.79
CA LEU A 218 -3.37 -14.92 -11.49
C LEU A 218 -4.22 -16.16 -11.23
N ILE A 219 -4.19 -16.66 -10.00
CA ILE A 219 -5.00 -17.79 -9.57
C ILE A 219 -5.73 -17.43 -8.28
N LEU A 220 -6.93 -17.99 -8.11
CA LEU A 220 -7.63 -17.96 -6.83
C LEU A 220 -7.20 -19.18 -6.05
N THR A 221 -6.59 -18.96 -4.90
CA THR A 221 -6.17 -20.05 -4.01
C THR A 221 -7.26 -20.36 -2.99
N GLN A 222 -7.15 -21.51 -2.35
CA GLN A 222 -8.06 -22.02 -1.35
C GLN A 222 -7.25 -22.52 -0.18
N ARG A 223 -7.60 -22.11 1.04
CA ARG A 223 -6.97 -22.69 2.22
C ARG A 223 -7.34 -24.18 2.38
N GLU A 224 -6.36 -25.04 2.66
CA GLU A 224 -6.59 -26.46 2.98
C GLU A 224 -7.50 -26.59 4.23
N GLY A 225 -8.58 -27.38 4.12
CA GLY A 225 -9.53 -27.63 5.21
C GLY A 225 -10.75 -26.71 5.25
N THR A 226 -10.85 -25.69 4.39
CA THR A 226 -12.05 -24.86 4.22
C THR A 226 -12.81 -25.21 2.94
N SER A 227 -14.15 -25.33 3.03
CA SER A 227 -15.01 -25.58 1.87
C SER A 227 -15.07 -24.34 0.96
N ALA A 228 -14.37 -24.40 -0.17
CA ALA A 228 -14.04 -23.24 -0.97
C ALA A 228 -15.10 -22.74 -1.95
N THR A 229 -16.14 -23.53 -2.22
CA THR A 229 -17.18 -23.19 -3.20
C THR A 229 -18.08 -22.03 -2.75
N LYS A 230 -18.08 -21.62 -1.48
CA LYS A 230 -18.91 -20.49 -1.02
C LYS A 230 -18.25 -19.13 -1.20
N TYR A 231 -16.94 -19.00 -1.00
CA TYR A 231 -16.29 -17.68 -0.91
C TYR A 231 -15.97 -17.06 -2.28
N HIS A 232 -15.47 -17.84 -3.24
CA HIS A 232 -15.20 -17.32 -4.59
C HIS A 232 -16.49 -17.01 -5.36
N ASP A 233 -17.50 -17.89 -5.25
CA ASP A 233 -18.79 -17.70 -5.91
C ASP A 233 -19.56 -16.50 -5.38
N GLN A 234 -19.40 -16.19 -4.08
CA GLN A 234 -19.96 -14.98 -3.48
C GLN A 234 -19.43 -13.71 -4.16
N HIS A 235 -18.15 -13.65 -4.53
CA HIS A 235 -17.55 -12.45 -5.13
C HIS A 235 -17.63 -12.37 -6.66
N GLY A 236 -18.12 -13.43 -7.33
CA GLY A 236 -18.35 -13.40 -8.79
C GLY A 236 -17.08 -13.40 -9.64
N VAL A 237 -15.93 -13.73 -9.06
CA VAL A 237 -14.64 -13.67 -9.74
C VAL A 237 -14.48 -14.86 -10.68
N VAL A 238 -14.11 -14.60 -11.94
CA VAL A 238 -13.82 -15.61 -12.96
C VAL A 238 -12.37 -15.51 -13.40
N VAL A 239 -11.68 -16.65 -13.54
CA VAL A 239 -10.34 -16.73 -14.13
C VAL A 239 -10.50 -17.04 -15.62
N ASN A 240 -10.02 -16.18 -16.51
CA ASN A 240 -10.06 -16.46 -17.95
C ASN A 240 -8.92 -17.40 -18.40
N MET A 241 -8.97 -17.85 -19.66
CA MET A 241 -7.96 -18.76 -20.24
C MET A 241 -6.54 -18.17 -20.23
N ASN A 242 -6.42 -16.83 -20.25
CA ASN A 242 -5.16 -16.11 -20.21
C ASN A 242 -4.63 -15.91 -18.78
N GLY A 243 -5.34 -16.40 -17.76
CA GLY A 243 -4.96 -16.24 -16.37
C GLY A 243 -5.20 -14.84 -15.79
N ARG A 244 -6.17 -14.10 -16.34
CA ARG A 244 -6.64 -12.82 -15.80
C ARG A 244 -7.86 -13.07 -14.93
N LEU A 245 -8.01 -12.28 -13.87
CA LEU A 245 -9.20 -12.32 -13.03
C LEU A 245 -10.19 -11.26 -13.51
N LEU A 246 -11.45 -11.64 -13.64
CA LEU A 246 -12.51 -10.82 -14.17
C LEU A 246 -13.67 -10.74 -13.18
N ILE A 247 -14.21 -9.54 -13.00
CA ILE A 247 -15.43 -9.29 -12.23
C ILE A 247 -16.34 -8.41 -13.10
N SER A 248 -17.58 -8.84 -13.30
CA SER A 248 -18.62 -8.07 -13.98
C SER A 248 -19.80 -7.88 -13.04
N GLN A 249 -20.08 -6.63 -12.71
CA GLN A 249 -21.18 -6.23 -11.86
C GLN A 249 -22.18 -5.42 -12.66
N VAL A 250 -23.47 -5.74 -12.53
CA VAL A 250 -24.56 -5.09 -13.26
C VAL A 250 -25.66 -4.66 -12.29
N SER A 251 -26.32 -3.56 -12.62
CA SER A 251 -27.58 -3.18 -11.98
C SER A 251 -28.66 -4.23 -12.28
N PRO A 252 -29.59 -4.54 -11.36
CA PRO A 252 -30.69 -5.47 -11.60
C PRO A 252 -31.57 -5.08 -12.81
N GLU A 253 -31.60 -3.79 -13.14
CA GLU A 253 -32.39 -3.23 -14.25
C GLU A 253 -31.67 -3.35 -15.60
N CYS A 254 -30.41 -3.80 -15.62
CA CYS A 254 -29.58 -3.88 -16.81
C CYS A 254 -29.83 -5.20 -17.57
N SER A 255 -30.37 -5.10 -18.79
CA SER A 255 -30.61 -6.25 -19.66
C SER A 255 -29.45 -6.58 -20.60
N THR A 256 -28.57 -5.61 -20.91
CA THR A 256 -27.52 -5.70 -21.93
C THR A 256 -26.10 -5.71 -21.34
N ASN A 257 -25.16 -6.35 -22.04
CA ASN A 257 -23.81 -6.64 -21.55
C ASN A 257 -22.74 -5.85 -22.32
N ILE A 258 -22.88 -4.52 -22.35
CA ILE A 258 -22.11 -3.67 -23.25
C ILE A 258 -20.60 -3.81 -22.99
N LEU A 259 -20.17 -3.80 -21.73
CA LEU A 259 -18.75 -3.88 -21.39
C LEU A 259 -18.20 -5.30 -21.61
N SER A 260 -18.92 -6.34 -21.17
CA SER A 260 -18.51 -7.74 -21.37
C SER A 260 -18.30 -8.07 -22.85
N GLU A 261 -19.21 -7.63 -23.73
CA GLU A 261 -19.11 -7.85 -25.18
C GLU A 261 -17.95 -7.06 -25.78
N GLN A 262 -17.75 -5.80 -25.38
CA GLN A 262 -16.61 -4.99 -25.83
C GLN A 262 -15.24 -5.61 -25.50
N TYR A 263 -15.13 -6.31 -24.36
CA TYR A 263 -13.89 -6.97 -23.98
C TYR A 263 -13.75 -8.39 -24.56
N GLY A 264 -14.82 -8.98 -25.09
CA GLY A 264 -14.81 -10.35 -25.63
C GLY A 264 -14.48 -11.42 -24.59
N GLU A 265 -14.79 -11.17 -23.32
CA GLU A 265 -14.45 -12.05 -22.20
C GLU A 265 -15.70 -12.72 -21.63
N ASN A 266 -15.62 -14.01 -21.30
CA ASN A 266 -16.69 -14.74 -20.61
C ASN A 266 -16.67 -14.38 -19.11
N VAL A 267 -17.68 -13.64 -18.66
CA VAL A 267 -17.83 -13.21 -17.27
C VAL A 267 -19.13 -13.69 -16.64
N LYS A 268 -19.06 -14.02 -15.35
CA LYS A 268 -20.22 -14.25 -14.49
C LYS A 268 -20.78 -12.89 -14.06
N ARG A 269 -22.07 -12.65 -14.30
CA ARG A 269 -22.75 -11.44 -13.85
C ARG A 269 -23.08 -11.54 -12.36
N THR A 270 -22.78 -10.49 -11.61
CA THR A 270 -23.23 -10.31 -10.24
C THR A 270 -23.87 -8.93 -10.06
N ASN A 271 -24.60 -8.71 -8.97
CA ASN A 271 -25.09 -7.38 -8.63
C ASN A 271 -23.92 -6.43 -8.31
N LEU A 272 -24.15 -5.13 -8.47
CA LEU A 272 -23.25 -4.08 -7.97
C LEU A 272 -23.00 -4.28 -6.48
N LYS A 273 -21.73 -4.23 -6.08
CA LYS A 273 -21.32 -4.42 -4.69
C LYS A 273 -20.78 -3.13 -4.12
N TYR A 274 -21.29 -2.77 -2.95
CA TYR A 274 -20.84 -1.62 -2.19
C TYR A 274 -20.25 -2.10 -0.88
N GLU A 275 -19.11 -1.55 -0.51
CA GLU A 275 -18.44 -1.82 0.75
C GLU A 275 -18.06 -0.48 1.38
N HIS A 276 -18.47 -0.29 2.64
CA HIS A 276 -18.40 1.01 3.31
C HIS A 276 -19.01 2.15 2.46
N GLY A 277 -20.15 1.87 1.80
CA GLY A 277 -20.86 2.84 0.97
C GLY A 277 -20.21 3.18 -0.38
N THR A 278 -19.17 2.45 -0.81
CA THR A 278 -18.44 2.72 -2.08
C THR A 278 -18.47 1.51 -3.01
N LEU A 279 -18.61 1.74 -4.32
CA LEU A 279 -18.53 0.67 -5.32
C LEU A 279 -17.19 -0.08 -5.23
N CYS A 280 -17.26 -1.40 -5.12
CA CYS A 280 -16.13 -2.25 -4.77
C CYS A 280 -16.10 -3.57 -5.56
N ALA A 281 -14.90 -3.97 -5.98
CA ALA A 281 -14.61 -5.28 -6.52
C ALA A 281 -13.55 -6.00 -5.67
N ILE A 282 -13.83 -7.24 -5.27
CA ILE A 282 -12.98 -8.01 -4.33
C ILE A 282 -12.43 -9.23 -5.05
N PHE A 283 -11.11 -9.36 -5.04
CA PHE A 283 -10.35 -10.51 -5.55
C PHE A 283 -9.76 -11.29 -4.36
N PRO A 284 -10.46 -12.33 -3.86
CA PRO A 284 -10.07 -13.04 -2.65
C PRO A 284 -8.91 -14.03 -2.90
N GLU A 285 -8.06 -14.21 -1.89
CA GLU A 285 -7.00 -15.23 -1.84
C GLU A 285 -6.15 -15.33 -3.13
N LEU A 286 -5.59 -14.19 -3.56
CA LEU A 286 -4.90 -14.05 -4.84
C LEU A 286 -3.49 -14.68 -4.82
N GLY A 287 -3.32 -15.73 -5.63
CA GLY A 287 -2.03 -16.35 -5.94
C GLY A 287 -1.51 -15.97 -7.32
N VAL A 288 -0.22 -16.25 -7.57
CA VAL A 288 0.45 -15.93 -8.84
C VAL A 288 1.24 -17.12 -9.38
N THR A 289 1.28 -17.24 -10.70
CA THR A 289 2.15 -18.15 -11.47
C THR A 289 2.91 -17.35 -12.50
N LEU A 290 4.16 -17.70 -12.79
CA LEU A 290 5.00 -16.99 -13.77
C LEU A 290 5.13 -17.77 -15.07
N ASN A 291 5.02 -17.06 -16.20
CA ASN A 291 5.14 -17.65 -17.54
C ASN A 291 6.60 -18.02 -17.89
N SER A 292 7.57 -17.18 -17.49
CA SER A 292 8.98 -17.32 -17.85
C SER A 292 9.79 -18.06 -16.78
N MET A 293 10.67 -18.98 -17.22
CA MET A 293 11.70 -19.63 -16.40
C MET A 293 12.93 -18.73 -16.15
N ILE A 294 13.16 -17.73 -16.99
CA ILE A 294 14.33 -16.83 -16.93
C ILE A 294 14.12 -15.76 -15.84
N ASP A 295 12.89 -15.26 -15.72
CA ASP A 295 12.47 -14.35 -14.65
C ASP A 295 12.54 -15.00 -13.25
N ARG A 296 12.63 -16.34 -13.19
CA ARG A 296 12.78 -17.10 -11.94
C ARG A 296 14.15 -16.95 -11.28
N ARG A 297 15.16 -16.51 -12.03
CA ARG A 297 16.55 -16.37 -11.56
C ARG A 297 16.93 -14.93 -11.20
N GLN A 298 16.14 -13.94 -11.64
CA GLN A 298 16.37 -12.52 -11.34
C GLN A 298 15.53 -12.08 -10.13
N LEU A 299 16.13 -12.15 -8.94
CA LEU A 299 15.49 -11.78 -7.66
C LEU A 299 15.08 -10.31 -7.55
N SER A 300 15.58 -9.43 -8.43
CA SER A 300 15.25 -8.01 -8.47
C SER A 300 14.03 -7.67 -9.33
N THR A 301 13.46 -8.64 -10.07
CA THR A 301 12.35 -8.38 -11.00
C THR A 301 11.11 -7.89 -10.25
N ARG A 302 10.62 -6.70 -10.60
CA ARG A 302 9.42 -6.10 -10.02
C ARG A 302 8.18 -6.47 -10.81
N TYR A 303 7.12 -6.81 -10.08
CA TYR A 303 5.81 -7.12 -10.62
C TYR A 303 4.77 -6.17 -10.05
N ALA A 304 3.67 -6.00 -10.76
CA ALA A 304 2.48 -5.34 -10.27
C ALA A 304 1.23 -6.04 -10.81
N ILE A 305 0.10 -5.79 -10.18
CA ILE A 305 -1.21 -6.14 -10.73
C ILE A 305 -1.75 -4.89 -11.42
N GLN A 306 -1.99 -5.02 -12.72
CA GLN A 306 -2.71 -4.03 -13.50
C GLN A 306 -4.20 -4.32 -13.41
N ILE A 307 -4.98 -3.31 -13.02
CA ILE A 307 -6.43 -3.37 -12.98
C ILE A 307 -6.97 -2.45 -14.06
N ASP A 308 -7.64 -3.04 -15.05
CA ASP A 308 -8.45 -2.30 -16.00
C ASP A 308 -9.86 -2.19 -15.43
N VAL A 309 -10.36 -0.96 -15.29
CA VAL A 309 -11.69 -0.65 -14.78
C VAL A 309 -12.50 -0.01 -15.91
N ALA A 310 -13.71 -0.49 -16.13
CA ALA A 310 -14.66 0.16 -17.02
C ALA A 310 -16.02 0.30 -16.33
N LEU A 311 -16.59 1.49 -16.39
CA LEU A 311 -17.89 1.81 -15.79
C LEU A 311 -18.80 2.38 -16.87
N ASN A 312 -20.04 1.90 -16.90
CA ASN A 312 -21.12 2.46 -17.69
C ASN A 312 -22.06 3.22 -16.76
N ILE A 313 -22.12 4.54 -16.93
CA ILE A 313 -22.89 5.45 -16.09
C ILE A 313 -24.10 5.91 -16.88
N GLU A 314 -25.29 5.56 -16.39
CA GLU A 314 -26.59 5.90 -16.97
C GLU A 314 -26.76 5.57 -18.47
N ASN A 315 -25.94 4.67 -19.04
CA ASN A 315 -25.85 4.45 -20.50
C ASN A 315 -25.47 5.70 -21.32
N LYS A 316 -24.93 6.73 -20.66
CA LYS A 316 -24.53 8.01 -21.27
C LYS A 316 -23.02 8.15 -21.35
N LEU A 317 -22.30 7.67 -20.34
CA LEU A 317 -20.86 7.83 -20.21
C LEU A 317 -20.19 6.49 -19.91
N ILE A 318 -19.24 6.09 -20.75
CA ILE A 318 -18.38 4.93 -20.50
C ILE A 318 -17.02 5.44 -20.06
N VAL A 319 -16.70 5.26 -18.79
CA VAL A 319 -15.40 5.61 -18.22
C VAL A 319 -14.51 4.38 -18.27
N LYS A 320 -13.31 4.49 -18.83
CA LYS A 320 -12.29 3.44 -18.81
C LYS A 320 -11.02 3.98 -18.15
N HIS A 321 -10.41 3.17 -17.29
CA HIS A 321 -9.17 3.54 -16.62
C HIS A 321 -8.31 2.32 -16.33
N VAL A 322 -7.01 2.54 -16.13
CA VAL A 322 -6.05 1.51 -15.79
C VAL A 322 -5.24 1.97 -14.59
N VAL A 323 -5.29 1.20 -13.50
CA VAL A 323 -4.49 1.45 -12.29
C VAL A 323 -3.52 0.31 -12.01
N LEU A 324 -2.43 0.60 -11.32
CA LEU A 324 -1.41 -0.39 -10.93
C LEU A 324 -1.36 -0.53 -9.41
N SER A 325 -1.21 -1.76 -8.94
CA SER A 325 -0.88 -2.01 -7.54
C SER A 325 0.53 -1.48 -7.22
N HIS A 326 0.84 -1.37 -5.93
CA HIS A 326 2.23 -1.23 -5.51
C HIS A 326 3.06 -2.39 -6.07
N GLU A 327 4.32 -2.10 -6.38
CA GLU A 327 5.25 -3.11 -6.86
C GLU A 327 5.48 -4.17 -5.79
N PHE A 328 5.73 -5.40 -6.20
CA PHE A 328 6.10 -6.49 -5.32
C PHE A 328 7.09 -7.44 -6.01
N LEU A 329 7.70 -8.30 -5.22
CA LEU A 329 8.56 -9.38 -5.70
C LEU A 329 7.81 -10.71 -5.63
N ILE A 330 8.29 -11.70 -6.36
CA ILE A 330 7.72 -13.05 -6.33
C ILE A 330 8.77 -14.05 -5.83
N ALA A 331 8.50 -14.68 -4.69
CA ALA A 331 9.29 -15.79 -4.17
C ALA A 331 8.80 -17.10 -4.78
N ILE A 332 9.72 -17.89 -5.32
CA ILE A 332 9.42 -19.20 -5.90
C ILE A 332 9.58 -20.28 -4.86
N THR A 333 10.67 -20.20 -4.11
CA THR A 333 11.03 -21.09 -3.02
C THR A 333 11.15 -20.29 -1.72
N ASN A 334 11.03 -20.96 -0.57
CA ASN A 334 10.99 -20.27 0.73
C ASN A 334 12.34 -19.61 1.08
N ASP A 335 13.45 -20.22 0.67
CA ASP A 335 14.83 -19.75 0.86
C ASP A 335 15.14 -18.43 0.14
N GLN A 336 14.33 -18.03 -0.86
CA GLN A 336 14.49 -16.74 -1.53
C GLN A 336 13.97 -15.55 -0.72
N THR A 337 13.17 -15.78 0.33
CA THR A 337 12.45 -14.72 1.04
C THR A 337 13.40 -13.65 1.60
N GLU A 338 14.49 -14.06 2.26
CA GLU A 338 15.50 -13.14 2.80
C GLU A 338 16.10 -12.25 1.71
N SER A 339 16.58 -12.87 0.63
CA SER A 339 17.22 -12.16 -0.48
C SER A 339 16.25 -11.19 -1.16
N LEU A 340 14.99 -11.56 -1.33
CA LEU A 340 13.97 -10.68 -1.89
C LEU A 340 13.65 -9.51 -0.97
N LEU A 341 13.56 -9.74 0.35
CA LEU A 341 13.38 -8.66 1.31
C LEU A 341 14.54 -7.66 1.25
N ASN A 342 15.78 -8.13 1.04
CA ASN A 342 16.94 -7.24 0.84
C ASN A 342 16.75 -6.24 -0.31
N PHE A 343 16.02 -6.64 -1.36
CA PHE A 343 15.75 -5.77 -2.50
C PHE A 343 14.57 -4.84 -2.28
N ILE A 344 13.53 -5.21 -1.52
CA ILE A 344 12.30 -4.40 -1.41
C ILE A 344 12.13 -3.64 -0.10
N TYR A 345 12.72 -4.12 1.00
CA TYR A 345 12.49 -3.55 2.34
C TYR A 345 13.02 -2.13 2.48
N TRP A 346 14.32 -1.92 2.20
CA TRP A 346 14.94 -0.59 2.32
C TRP A 346 14.31 0.44 1.40
N PRO A 347 14.14 0.14 0.09
CA PRO A 347 13.44 1.08 -0.76
C PRO A 347 12.10 1.39 -0.12
N ARG A 348 11.25 0.42 0.24
CA ARG A 348 9.88 0.66 0.75
C ARG A 348 9.77 1.71 1.88
N LEU A 349 10.81 1.91 2.68
CA LEU A 349 10.89 2.92 3.73
C LEU A 349 11.15 4.35 3.23
N LEU A 350 11.90 4.52 2.14
CA LEU A 350 12.25 5.81 1.54
C LEU A 350 11.02 6.49 0.95
N ASP A 351 10.96 7.82 0.93
CA ASP A 351 9.89 8.53 0.24
C ASP A 351 10.01 8.39 -1.28
N ARG A 352 8.88 8.41 -1.99
CA ARG A 352 8.83 8.08 -3.43
C ARG A 352 9.69 9.02 -4.28
N GLU A 353 9.88 10.26 -3.83
CA GLU A 353 10.75 11.26 -4.47
C GLU A 353 12.25 10.93 -4.30
N GLN A 354 12.61 10.20 -3.24
CA GLN A 354 13.98 9.75 -2.97
C GLN A 354 14.33 8.44 -3.70
N PHE A 355 13.32 7.73 -4.19
CA PHE A 355 13.41 6.41 -4.83
C PHE A 355 13.80 6.43 -6.30
N HIS A 356 13.68 7.57 -6.99
CA HIS A 356 13.89 7.66 -8.44
C HIS A 356 15.32 7.32 -8.87
N ASN A 357 16.27 7.38 -7.96
CA ASN A 357 17.66 7.06 -8.23
C ASN A 357 17.98 5.70 -7.62
N GLN A 358 17.52 4.61 -8.25
CA GLN A 358 18.11 3.31 -7.98
C GLN A 358 19.56 3.28 -8.51
N PRO A 359 20.48 2.56 -7.85
CA PRO A 359 21.86 2.48 -8.29
C PRO A 359 21.97 1.60 -9.54
N SER A 360 22.74 2.03 -10.53
CA SER A 360 23.68 1.11 -11.19
C SER A 360 24.60 0.55 -10.10
N ASP A 361 25.12 -0.67 -10.26
CA ASP A 361 26.03 -1.31 -9.30
C ASP A 361 27.39 -0.57 -9.13
N GLN A 362 27.49 0.70 -9.55
CA GLN A 362 28.62 1.59 -9.35
C GLN A 362 28.21 2.77 -8.47
N GLU A 363 28.83 2.85 -7.29
CA GLU A 363 28.74 4.00 -6.39
C GLU A 363 29.34 5.24 -7.07
N ASP A 364 28.50 6.16 -7.54
CA ASP A 364 28.94 7.54 -7.77
C ASP A 364 29.01 8.25 -6.41
N VAL A 365 30.24 8.35 -5.89
CA VAL A 365 30.59 8.78 -4.53
C VAL A 365 30.29 10.27 -4.24
N THR A 366 29.83 11.08 -5.19
CA THR A 366 30.01 12.54 -5.06
C THR A 366 28.77 13.43 -4.92
N SER A 367 27.52 12.94 -4.80
CA SER A 367 26.39 13.91 -4.64
C SER A 367 25.07 13.50 -3.96
N ASN A 368 24.82 12.24 -3.55
CA ASN A 368 23.48 11.82 -3.08
C ASN A 368 23.40 11.13 -1.69
N SER A 369 24.40 11.28 -0.81
CA SER A 369 24.50 10.51 0.44
C SER A 369 23.33 10.66 1.44
N ASN A 370 22.61 11.79 1.44
CA ASN A 370 21.44 11.99 2.30
C ASN A 370 20.12 11.49 1.70
N LYS A 371 20.05 11.28 0.38
CA LYS A 371 18.81 10.82 -0.29
C LYS A 371 18.50 9.34 -0.08
N GLN A 372 19.45 8.58 0.49
CA GLN A 372 19.29 7.14 0.75
C GLN A 372 19.21 6.79 2.24
N LYS A 373 19.05 7.79 3.11
CA LYS A 373 18.94 7.59 4.56
C LYS A 373 17.48 7.70 5.01
N VAL A 374 17.12 6.89 6.01
CA VAL A 374 15.78 6.85 6.61
C VAL A 374 15.87 7.42 8.03
N PRO A 375 14.94 8.31 8.45
CA PRO A 375 14.83 8.73 9.85
C PRO A 375 14.60 7.55 10.80
N TRP A 376 15.31 7.54 11.93
CA TRP A 376 15.22 6.49 12.94
C TRP A 376 13.79 6.30 13.43
N GLY A 377 12.99 7.36 13.57
CA GLY A 377 11.59 7.23 13.99
C GLY A 377 10.75 6.34 13.06
N ILE A 378 11.02 6.38 11.74
CA ILE A 378 10.36 5.52 10.75
C ILE A 378 10.91 4.09 10.86
N LEU A 379 12.23 3.93 10.88
CA LEU A 379 12.87 2.62 10.96
C LEU A 379 12.52 1.89 12.26
N LYS A 380 12.54 2.58 13.39
CA LYS A 380 12.14 2.10 14.73
C LYS A 380 10.72 1.54 14.70
N LYS A 381 9.76 2.25 14.10
CA LYS A 381 8.38 1.77 13.94
C LYS A 381 8.33 0.50 13.07
N ALA A 382 9.04 0.48 11.95
CA ALA A 382 9.08 -0.69 11.06
C ALA A 382 9.69 -1.92 11.76
N LEU A 383 10.81 -1.74 12.49
CA LEU A 383 11.47 -2.81 13.25
C LEU A 383 10.59 -3.33 14.38
N LYS A 384 9.92 -2.43 15.12
CA LYS A 384 8.98 -2.78 16.20
C LYS A 384 7.92 -3.79 15.75
N TYR A 385 7.40 -3.57 14.56
CA TYR A 385 6.31 -4.37 14.02
C TYR A 385 6.76 -5.45 13.02
N PHE A 386 8.06 -5.59 12.77
CA PHE A 386 8.56 -6.52 11.75
C PHE A 386 8.11 -7.96 11.98
N VAL A 387 8.33 -8.50 13.19
CA VAL A 387 7.93 -9.87 13.56
C VAL A 387 6.41 -10.03 13.49
N LYS A 388 5.65 -9.06 14.03
CA LYS A 388 4.18 -9.02 14.00
C LYS A 388 3.62 -9.04 12.56
N ALA A 389 4.26 -8.32 11.65
CA ALA A 389 3.87 -8.24 10.25
C ALA A 389 3.98 -9.61 9.55
N GLN A 390 5.01 -10.40 9.89
CA GLN A 390 5.24 -11.74 9.35
C GLN A 390 4.37 -12.81 10.02
N LEU A 391 4.11 -12.68 11.33
CA LEU A 391 3.34 -13.63 12.13
C LEU A 391 2.22 -12.90 12.91
N ASN A 392 0.97 -13.06 12.46
CA ASN A 392 -0.18 -12.39 13.05
C ASN A 392 -0.36 -12.67 14.56
N SER A 393 0.06 -13.83 15.06
CA SER A 393 -0.03 -14.19 16.47
C SER A 393 1.11 -13.65 17.34
N ALA A 394 2.18 -13.12 16.75
CA ALA A 394 3.27 -12.52 17.52
C ALA A 394 2.80 -11.23 18.22
N ARG A 395 3.55 -10.79 19.23
CA ARG A 395 3.47 -9.41 19.74
C ARG A 395 4.45 -8.52 18.97
N ALA A 396 4.22 -7.21 19.03
CA ALA A 396 5.26 -6.26 18.63
C ALA A 396 6.44 -6.33 19.59
N LEU A 397 7.61 -5.87 19.14
CA LEU A 397 8.77 -5.73 20.03
C LEU A 397 8.47 -4.71 21.13
N ASP A 398 8.88 -5.03 22.34
CA ASP A 398 8.77 -4.14 23.49
C ASP A 398 9.90 -3.10 23.50
N THR A 399 9.88 -2.22 24.50
CA THR A 399 10.85 -1.13 24.63
C THR A 399 12.27 -1.67 24.81
N ASP A 400 12.46 -2.70 25.62
CA ASP A 400 13.79 -3.23 25.97
C ASP A 400 14.42 -3.96 24.78
N GLU A 401 13.63 -4.74 24.05
CA GLU A 401 14.03 -5.38 22.79
C GLU A 401 14.41 -4.34 21.73
N LEU A 402 13.65 -3.24 21.63
CA LEU A 402 13.96 -2.14 20.73
C LEU A 402 15.24 -1.39 21.13
N LEU A 403 15.47 -1.18 22.42
CA LEU A 403 16.72 -0.57 22.92
C LEU A 403 17.92 -1.47 22.60
N HIS A 404 17.77 -2.79 22.69
CA HIS A 404 18.80 -3.73 22.28
C HIS A 404 19.12 -3.62 20.78
N VAL A 405 18.09 -3.65 19.92
CA VAL A 405 18.25 -3.49 18.46
C VAL A 405 18.86 -2.12 18.11
N GLN A 406 18.43 -1.06 18.79
CA GLN A 406 18.99 0.29 18.67
C GLN A 406 20.47 0.30 19.03
N CYS A 407 20.84 -0.35 20.13
CA CYS A 407 22.23 -0.45 20.55
C CYS A 407 23.07 -1.19 19.51
N MET A 408 22.60 -2.35 19.01
CA MET A 408 23.28 -3.08 17.93
C MET A 408 23.50 -2.22 16.67
N LEU A 409 22.54 -1.35 16.34
CA LEU A 409 22.61 -0.48 15.17
C LEU A 409 23.59 0.69 15.33
N PHE A 410 23.54 1.41 16.46
CA PHE A 410 24.29 2.65 16.65
C PHE A 410 25.63 2.47 17.37
N TYR A 411 25.85 1.36 18.08
CA TYR A 411 27.10 1.08 18.76
C TYR A 411 28.34 1.15 17.85
N PRO A 412 28.30 0.69 16.58
CA PRO A 412 29.42 0.85 15.66
C PRO A 412 29.82 2.32 15.39
N ARG A 413 28.90 3.28 15.51
CA ARG A 413 29.21 4.72 15.39
C ARG A 413 30.05 5.21 16.56
N ILE A 414 29.73 4.73 17.76
CA ILE A 414 30.35 5.16 19.02
C ILE A 414 31.68 4.45 19.24
N ARG A 415 31.80 3.17 18.88
CA ARG A 415 33.05 2.41 19.08
C ARG A 415 34.25 3.06 18.40
N LYS A 416 34.04 3.72 17.27
CA LYS A 416 35.10 4.37 16.49
C LYS A 416 35.35 5.82 16.91
N ALA A 417 34.56 6.34 17.85
CA ALA A 417 34.57 7.75 18.22
C ALA A 417 35.61 8.05 19.29
N ASN A 418 36.31 9.15 19.13
CA ASN A 418 37.16 9.74 20.18
C ASN A 418 36.30 10.46 21.24
N GLU A 419 36.89 10.96 22.32
CA GLU A 419 36.14 11.62 23.42
C GLU A 419 35.31 12.83 22.96
N GLU A 420 35.88 13.72 22.14
CA GLU A 420 35.15 14.88 21.59
C GLU A 420 34.02 14.47 20.64
N GLU A 421 34.24 13.41 19.85
CA GLU A 421 33.22 12.86 18.95
C GLU A 421 32.10 12.16 19.72
N CYS A 422 32.40 11.58 20.88
CA CYS A 422 31.40 11.00 21.78
C CYS A 422 30.41 12.08 22.25
N GLU A 423 30.86 13.26 22.66
CA GLU A 423 29.94 14.34 23.07
C GLU A 423 29.05 14.82 21.92
N GLN A 424 29.61 14.94 20.72
CA GLN A 424 28.85 15.29 19.52
C GLN A 424 27.82 14.23 19.16
N LEU A 425 28.21 12.95 19.21
CA LEU A 425 27.31 11.82 19.00
C LEU A 425 26.22 11.76 20.08
N GLU A 426 26.56 12.07 21.33
CA GLU A 426 25.59 12.13 22.43
C GLU A 426 24.50 13.17 22.15
N LYS A 427 24.92 14.39 21.79
CA LYS A 427 24.00 15.47 21.43
C LYS A 427 23.19 15.12 20.18
N HIS A 428 23.79 14.48 19.18
CA HIS A 428 23.10 14.08 17.97
C HIS A 428 22.07 12.98 18.20
N LEU A 429 22.41 11.96 18.99
CA LEU A 429 21.58 10.78 19.24
C LEU A 429 20.47 11.05 20.25
N PHE A 430 20.74 11.82 21.30
CA PHE A 430 19.80 12.01 22.41
C PHE A 430 19.30 13.44 22.59
N GLY A 431 19.90 14.42 21.90
CA GLY A 431 19.54 15.85 22.03
C GLY A 431 20.10 16.54 23.28
N ASN A 432 20.67 15.78 24.23
CA ASN A 432 21.23 16.27 25.48
C ASN A 432 22.50 15.51 25.89
N ILE A 433 23.38 16.20 26.62
CA ILE A 433 24.60 15.64 27.20
C ILE A 433 24.38 15.44 28.70
N LYS A 434 24.65 14.23 29.23
CA LYS A 434 24.52 13.94 30.67
C LYS A 434 25.89 13.78 31.32
N ASN A 435 26.15 14.44 32.44
CA ASN A 435 27.38 14.21 33.20
C ASN A 435 27.18 13.02 34.14
N ILE A 436 27.31 11.81 33.61
CA ILE A 436 27.35 10.58 34.39
C ILE A 436 28.83 10.32 34.70
N ASN A 437 29.15 9.98 35.95
CA ASN A 437 30.50 9.68 36.43
C ASN A 437 31.05 8.33 35.90
N GLU A 438 30.83 8.03 34.62
CA GLU A 438 31.44 6.89 33.93
C GLU A 438 32.65 7.41 33.16
N GLY A 439 33.85 7.02 33.60
CA GLY A 439 35.13 7.57 33.11
C GLY A 439 35.49 7.28 31.65
N ASN A 440 34.55 6.79 30.82
CA ASN A 440 34.74 6.55 29.39
C ASN A 440 33.46 6.89 28.61
N GLY A 441 33.55 7.84 27.67
CA GLY A 441 32.42 8.28 26.84
C GLY A 441 31.75 7.16 26.04
N VAL A 442 32.50 6.15 25.58
CA VAL A 442 31.96 5.00 24.85
C VAL A 442 31.10 4.11 25.75
N ILE A 443 31.53 3.88 27.00
CA ILE A 443 30.78 3.08 27.99
C ILE A 443 29.47 3.80 28.33
N LYS A 444 29.57 5.10 28.61
CA LYS A 444 28.43 5.98 28.88
C LYS A 444 27.40 5.94 27.75
N LEU A 445 27.83 6.11 26.51
CA LEU A 445 26.91 6.11 25.37
C LEU A 445 26.31 4.74 25.08
N LYS A 446 27.06 3.65 25.31
CA LYS A 446 26.51 2.29 25.26
C LYS A 446 25.41 2.12 26.30
N HIS A 447 25.63 2.54 27.54
CA HIS A 447 24.63 2.46 28.60
C HIS A 447 23.37 3.25 28.24
N ARG A 448 23.53 4.47 27.70
CA ARG A 448 22.40 5.28 27.22
C ARG A 448 21.66 4.62 26.05
N LEU A 449 22.36 4.02 25.09
CA LEU A 449 21.71 3.31 23.98
C LEU A 449 20.83 2.14 24.43
N LEU A 450 21.16 1.53 25.58
CA LEU A 450 20.42 0.41 26.17
C LEU A 450 19.29 0.85 27.11
N THR A 451 19.21 2.13 27.47
CA THR A 451 18.26 2.64 28.49
C THR A 451 17.37 3.78 27.98
N GLU A 452 17.83 4.53 26.98
CA GLU A 452 17.16 5.70 26.43
C GLU A 452 16.96 5.55 24.91
N MET A 453 15.79 5.99 24.43
CA MET A 453 15.51 6.00 23.00
C MET A 453 16.25 7.14 22.28
N VAL A 454 16.87 6.82 21.15
CA VAL A 454 17.48 7.79 20.23
C VAL A 454 16.38 8.65 19.59
N VAL A 455 16.71 9.92 19.33
CA VAL A 455 15.81 10.90 18.70
C VAL A 455 15.39 10.45 17.30
N ASP A 456 14.10 10.62 17.00
CA ASP A 456 13.47 10.11 15.77
C ASP A 456 14.04 10.71 14.47
N SER A 457 14.64 11.90 14.53
CA SER A 457 15.22 12.61 13.38
C SER A 457 16.59 12.09 12.95
N VAL A 458 17.24 11.24 13.75
CA VAL A 458 18.55 10.66 13.43
C VAL A 458 18.46 9.84 12.14
N LEU A 459 19.34 10.10 11.19
CA LEU A 459 19.33 9.43 9.89
C LEU A 459 20.13 8.12 9.93
N VAL A 460 19.56 7.06 9.37
CA VAL A 460 20.16 5.72 9.26
C VAL A 460 20.32 5.37 7.78
N SER A 461 21.49 4.85 7.40
CA SER A 461 21.78 4.38 6.05
C SER A 461 21.49 2.89 5.86
N LYS A 462 21.31 2.47 4.60
CA LYS A 462 21.11 1.04 4.25
C LYS A 462 22.28 0.19 4.75
N ASN A 463 23.50 0.71 4.63
CA ASN A 463 24.70 -0.03 4.98
C ASN A 463 24.73 -0.38 6.47
N GLU A 464 24.29 0.54 7.34
CA GLU A 464 24.27 0.29 8.78
C GLU A 464 23.30 -0.81 9.20
N LEU A 465 22.16 -0.94 8.53
CA LEU A 465 21.17 -1.97 8.86
C LEU A 465 21.46 -3.31 8.16
N MET A 466 21.82 -3.28 6.87
CA MET A 466 21.74 -4.44 5.97
C MET A 466 23.07 -4.93 5.41
N VAL A 467 24.17 -4.20 5.60
CA VAL A 467 25.48 -4.52 4.99
C VAL A 467 26.56 -4.71 6.07
N ASN A 468 26.69 -3.74 6.97
CA ASN A 468 27.70 -3.73 8.02
C ASN A 468 27.45 -4.86 9.01
N LYS A 469 28.52 -5.58 9.36
CA LYS A 469 28.48 -6.62 10.39
C LYS A 469 28.22 -6.03 11.77
N CYS A 470 27.53 -6.80 12.60
CA CYS A 470 27.29 -6.44 14.00
C CYS A 470 28.56 -6.60 14.83
N ILE A 471 28.62 -5.88 15.95
CA ILE A 471 29.64 -6.06 16.98
C ILE A 471 28.96 -6.67 18.21
N SER A 472 29.61 -7.65 18.82
CA SER A 472 29.15 -8.27 20.07
C SER A 472 29.04 -7.22 21.17
N LEU A 473 27.84 -7.08 21.75
CA LEU A 473 27.61 -6.18 22.88
C LEU A 473 28.08 -6.76 24.22
N ALA A 474 28.46 -8.04 24.25
CA ALA A 474 28.97 -8.70 25.47
C ALA A 474 30.43 -8.33 25.73
N ASP A 475 31.27 -8.43 24.68
CA ASP A 475 32.71 -8.16 24.76
C ASP A 475 33.11 -6.83 24.12
N ASN A 476 32.19 -6.14 23.43
CA ASN A 476 32.38 -4.86 22.74
C ASN A 476 33.41 -4.85 21.60
N ILE A 477 34.01 -6.00 21.28
CA ILE A 477 35.20 -6.10 20.42
C ILE A 477 34.94 -7.01 19.23
N THR A 478 34.29 -8.16 19.45
CA THR A 478 34.14 -9.20 18.44
C THR A 478 33.19 -8.77 17.34
N GLU A 479 33.66 -8.78 16.10
CA GLU A 479 32.81 -8.60 14.92
C GLU A 479 32.08 -9.91 14.63
N LEU A 480 30.74 -9.85 14.58
CA LEU A 480 29.89 -11.00 14.33
C LEU A 480 29.83 -11.29 12.82
N PRO A 481 29.65 -12.56 12.40
CA PRO A 481 29.62 -12.91 10.99
C PRO A 481 28.37 -12.42 10.24
N HIS A 482 27.36 -11.92 10.97
CA HIS A 482 26.09 -11.45 10.43
C HIS A 482 25.91 -9.94 10.60
N ASN A 483 25.09 -9.32 9.75
CA ASN A 483 24.58 -7.97 9.96
C ASN A 483 23.28 -7.95 10.78
N LEU A 484 22.78 -6.76 11.12
CA LEU A 484 21.61 -6.61 11.99
C LEU A 484 20.34 -7.13 11.30
N TRP A 485 20.19 -6.87 10.01
CA TRP A 485 19.07 -7.37 9.22
C TRP A 485 19.00 -8.91 9.19
N GLN A 486 20.14 -9.56 8.95
CA GLN A 486 20.26 -11.02 8.98
C GLN A 486 19.89 -11.58 10.35
N TRP A 487 20.39 -10.96 11.43
CA TRP A 487 20.04 -11.36 12.79
C TRP A 487 18.52 -11.29 13.04
N LEU A 488 17.90 -10.16 12.68
CA LEU A 488 16.45 -9.95 12.84
C LEU A 488 15.63 -10.95 12.02
N TYR A 489 16.01 -11.17 10.77
CA TYR A 489 15.32 -12.10 9.89
C TYR A 489 15.41 -13.54 10.42
N ARG A 490 16.61 -14.01 10.79
CA ARG A 490 16.79 -15.37 11.34
C ARG A 490 16.10 -15.57 12.67
N ALA A 491 16.12 -14.58 13.56
CA ALA A 491 15.33 -14.61 14.79
C ALA A 491 13.83 -14.74 14.50
N THR A 492 13.34 -14.03 13.49
CA THR A 492 11.94 -14.11 13.04
C THR A 492 11.60 -15.49 12.47
N GLU A 493 12.47 -16.10 11.66
CA GLU A 493 12.27 -17.46 11.14
C GLU A 493 12.17 -18.49 12.27
N ILE A 494 13.05 -18.41 13.29
CA ILE A 494 12.99 -19.28 14.47
C ILE A 494 11.65 -19.12 15.20
N ILE A 495 11.19 -17.89 15.40
CA ILE A 495 9.88 -17.63 16.03
C ILE A 495 8.73 -18.25 15.21
N ILE A 496 8.77 -18.16 13.88
CA ILE A 496 7.76 -18.72 13.00
C ILE A 496 7.78 -20.26 13.06
N ASP A 497 8.95 -20.88 12.96
CA ASP A 497 9.10 -22.32 12.81
C ASP A 497 8.89 -23.09 14.12
N VAL A 498 9.41 -22.57 15.23
CA VAL A 498 9.39 -23.27 16.53
C VAL A 498 8.77 -22.46 17.66
N GLY A 499 8.43 -21.19 17.46
CA GLY A 499 7.86 -20.34 18.53
C GLY A 499 6.57 -20.89 19.14
N HIS A 500 5.74 -21.58 18.35
CA HIS A 500 4.54 -22.25 18.85
C HIS A 500 4.82 -23.37 19.87
N LYS A 501 6.05 -23.92 19.89
CA LYS A 501 6.49 -24.93 20.87
C LYS A 501 6.94 -24.30 22.18
N PHE A 502 7.49 -23.10 22.13
CA PHE A 502 8.00 -22.36 23.30
C PHE A 502 6.93 -21.49 23.95
N CYS A 503 6.01 -20.94 23.16
CA CYS A 503 4.90 -20.12 23.61
C CYS A 503 3.60 -20.60 22.93
N PRO A 504 2.98 -21.69 23.41
CA PRO A 504 1.69 -22.12 22.87
C PRO A 504 0.67 -21.01 23.11
N ALA A 505 0.24 -20.35 22.03
CA ALA A 505 -0.81 -19.33 22.11
C ALA A 505 -2.08 -19.94 22.74
N LEU A 506 -2.62 -19.31 23.78
CA LEU A 506 -3.88 -19.70 24.44
C LEU A 506 -5.05 -19.80 23.45
N SER A 507 -5.00 -19.06 22.33
CA SER A 507 -6.00 -19.11 21.26
C SER A 507 -6.04 -20.41 20.45
N ASN A 508 -5.07 -21.32 20.64
CA ASN A 508 -5.11 -22.67 20.04
C ASN A 508 -5.77 -23.72 20.92
N VAL A 509 -6.16 -23.39 22.15
CA VAL A 509 -6.85 -24.33 23.06
C VAL A 509 -8.29 -24.57 22.58
N ASP A 510 -8.96 -23.54 22.05
CA ASP A 510 -10.38 -23.65 21.68
C ASP A 510 -10.66 -24.42 20.38
N LYS A 511 -9.68 -24.57 19.49
CA LYS A 511 -9.87 -25.34 18.24
C LYS A 511 -9.59 -26.84 18.38
N LYS A 512 -8.93 -27.28 19.46
CA LYS A 512 -8.64 -28.71 19.71
C LYS A 512 -9.63 -29.39 20.66
N SER A 513 -10.57 -28.66 21.24
CA SER A 513 -11.58 -29.24 22.14
C SER A 513 -12.68 -30.05 21.44
N ALA A 514 -12.79 -29.97 20.11
CA ALA A 514 -13.90 -30.62 19.40
C ALA A 514 -13.64 -32.09 18.96
N LYS A 515 -12.40 -32.58 18.89
CA LYS A 515 -12.12 -33.98 18.50
C LYS A 515 -10.75 -34.47 19.00
N THR A 516 -10.65 -34.86 20.27
CA THR A 516 -9.81 -35.99 20.77
C THR A 516 -9.81 -36.04 22.31
N LYS A 517 -9.93 -37.25 22.87
CA LYS A 517 -9.74 -37.52 24.31
C LYS A 517 -8.44 -36.86 24.80
N LYS A 518 -8.50 -36.16 25.93
CA LYS A 518 -7.34 -35.56 26.63
C LYS A 518 -6.20 -36.58 26.74
N PRO A 519 -5.01 -36.32 26.18
CA PRO A 519 -3.80 -36.95 26.67
C PRO A 519 -3.27 -36.08 27.82
N THR A 520 -3.37 -36.59 29.04
CA THR A 520 -2.59 -36.10 30.19
C THR A 520 -1.12 -36.41 29.89
N ILE A 521 -0.36 -35.40 29.46
CA ILE A 521 1.10 -35.49 29.40
C ILE A 521 1.62 -35.00 30.75
N PRO A 522 2.31 -35.84 31.54
CA PRO A 522 2.86 -35.43 32.83
C PRO A 522 4.00 -34.42 32.62
N MET A 523 4.11 -33.46 33.54
CA MET A 523 5.00 -32.30 33.50
C MET A 523 6.51 -32.62 33.39
N ASN A 524 6.90 -33.89 33.52
CA ASN A 524 8.29 -34.35 33.52
C ASN A 524 8.95 -34.39 32.12
N GLU A 525 8.20 -34.29 31.03
CA GLU A 525 8.80 -34.32 29.68
C GLU A 525 9.39 -32.97 29.23
N TYR A 526 8.96 -31.85 29.83
CA TYR A 526 9.49 -30.51 29.52
C TYR A 526 10.96 -30.32 29.94
N GLN A 527 11.42 -31.01 31.00
CA GLN A 527 12.82 -30.99 31.42
C GLN A 527 13.75 -31.73 30.44
N SER A 528 13.25 -32.73 29.71
CA SER A 528 14.10 -33.52 28.80
C SER A 528 14.51 -32.75 27.55
N ILE A 529 13.66 -31.85 27.05
CA ILE A 529 13.93 -31.11 25.79
C ILE A 529 14.96 -30.00 26.01
N LEU A 530 14.99 -29.37 27.20
CA LEU A 530 16.05 -28.41 27.56
C LEU A 530 17.39 -29.09 27.82
N SER A 531 17.39 -30.35 28.28
CA SER A 531 18.63 -31.12 28.49
C SER A 531 19.37 -31.50 27.19
N LEU A 532 18.69 -31.49 26.04
CA LEU A 532 19.28 -31.80 24.74
C LEU A 532 20.11 -30.66 24.15
N PHE A 533 20.03 -29.43 24.70
CA PHE A 533 20.78 -28.27 24.21
C PHE A 533 21.94 -27.85 25.12
N ASN A 534 22.17 -28.55 26.24
CA ASN A 534 23.27 -28.28 27.18
C ASN A 534 24.46 -29.26 27.07
N ASN A 535 24.49 -30.12 26.06
CA ASN A 535 25.68 -30.92 25.74
C ASN A 535 26.29 -30.47 24.42
N ARG A 536 27.05 -29.36 24.47
CA ARG A 536 28.27 -29.15 23.68
C ARG A 536 29.21 -28.20 24.41
#